data_AF-A0A6J5GBD4-F1
#
_entry.id   AF-A0A6J5GBD4-F1
#
_cell.length_a   1.000
_cell.length_b   1.000
_cell.length_c   1.000
_cell.angle_alpha   90.00
_cell.angle_beta   90.00
_cell.angle_gamma   90.00
#
_symmetry.space_group_name_H-M   'P 1'
#
loop_
_entity.id
_entity.type
_entity.pdbx_description
1 polymer ?
#
loop_
_entity_poly.entity_id
_entity_poly.type
_entity_poly.pdbx_seq_one_letter_code
_entity_poly.pdbx_strand_id
1 'polypeptide(L)'
;MCTTQDSICSNATRSQRPDLVAKAIRPDYAIGSHVAPLGLLFYTGSNLPAQYRGGAFIGEHGSWNRSPLSGYVVAYVAFENGKPVGAPRPVVTGFASDDEKELHGAPVGLAQDRDGGVVIADDVGNVVWRVTKAGSQP
;
A
#
# COMPACT_ATOMS: atom_id res chain seq x y z
N MET A 1 -40.94 8.56 -10.35
CA MET A 1 -41.30 9.91 -9.88
C MET A 1 -40.29 10.30 -8.80
N CYS A 2 -39.31 11.12 -9.14
CA CYS A 2 -38.46 11.80 -8.15
C CYS A 2 -39.25 12.98 -7.58
N THR A 3 -39.27 13.10 -6.26
CA THR A 3 -39.95 14.17 -5.53
C THR A 3 -38.93 15.25 -5.17
N THR A 4 -39.07 16.40 -5.81
CA THR A 4 -38.76 17.76 -5.35
C THR A 4 -37.58 17.95 -4.38
N GLN A 5 -36.34 17.69 -4.84
CA GLN A 5 -35.14 18.40 -4.38
C GLN A 5 -33.99 18.31 -5.42
N ASP A 6 -34.32 18.35 -6.71
CA ASP A 6 -33.40 18.15 -7.85
C ASP A 6 -32.71 19.45 -8.34
N SER A 7 -32.32 20.36 -7.44
CA SER A 7 -31.68 21.64 -7.84
C SER A 7 -30.24 21.84 -7.36
N ILE A 8 -29.66 20.88 -6.63
CA ILE A 8 -28.24 20.93 -6.22
C ILE A 8 -27.40 19.86 -6.94
N CYS A 9 -28.05 18.82 -7.49
CA CYS A 9 -27.39 17.75 -8.24
C CYS A 9 -27.56 17.87 -9.77
N SER A 10 -27.91 19.04 -10.29
CA SER A 10 -27.92 19.30 -11.74
C SER A 10 -26.54 19.75 -12.22
N ASN A 11 -25.72 18.76 -12.54
CA ASN A 11 -24.96 18.75 -13.79
C ASN A 11 -23.92 19.86 -14.01
N ALA A 12 -22.92 19.95 -13.14
CA ALA A 12 -21.59 20.41 -13.55
C ALA A 12 -20.75 19.22 -14.04
N THR A 13 -21.27 18.40 -14.99
CA THR A 13 -20.39 17.47 -15.71
C THR A 13 -19.45 18.32 -16.55
N ARG A 14 -18.19 18.45 -16.10
CA ARG A 14 -17.10 18.78 -17.01
C ARG A 14 -17.28 17.91 -18.26
N SER A 15 -17.34 18.52 -19.42
CA SER A 15 -17.30 17.77 -20.68
C SER A 15 -16.09 16.83 -20.63
N GLN A 16 -16.32 15.54 -20.90
CA GLN A 16 -15.25 14.54 -20.88
C GLN A 16 -14.14 14.96 -21.85
N ARG A 17 -12.88 14.81 -21.44
CA ARG A 17 -11.69 15.22 -22.21
C ARG A 17 -10.89 14.01 -22.69
N PRO A 18 -11.38 13.25 -23.69
CA PRO A 18 -10.70 12.07 -24.20
C PRO A 18 -9.32 12.41 -24.80
N ASP A 19 -9.15 13.64 -25.29
CA ASP A 19 -7.88 14.17 -25.79
C ASP A 19 -6.81 14.26 -24.68
N LEU A 20 -7.21 14.50 -23.42
CA LEU A 20 -6.30 14.50 -22.28
C LEU A 20 -6.02 13.06 -21.80
N VAL A 21 -7.02 12.18 -21.81
CA VAL A 21 -6.84 10.75 -21.49
C VAL A 21 -5.85 10.10 -22.45
N ALA A 22 -5.93 10.40 -23.75
CA ALA A 22 -5.02 9.89 -24.76
C ALA A 22 -3.55 10.33 -24.55
N LYS A 23 -3.33 11.44 -23.83
CA LYS A 23 -2.00 11.98 -23.51
C LYS A 23 -1.51 11.60 -22.11
N ALA A 24 -2.34 10.93 -21.32
CA ALA A 24 -1.96 10.53 -19.97
C ALA A 24 -0.86 9.47 -20.01
N ILE A 25 0.20 9.70 -19.24
CA ILE A 25 1.25 8.71 -19.03
C ILE A 25 0.70 7.67 -18.06
N ARG A 26 0.71 6.40 -18.47
CA ARG A 26 0.28 5.30 -17.60
C ARG A 26 1.35 5.04 -16.55
N PRO A 27 0.97 4.79 -15.27
CA PRO A 27 1.90 4.30 -14.28
C PRO A 27 2.55 2.99 -14.75
N ASP A 28 3.83 2.79 -14.41
CA ASP A 28 4.55 1.55 -14.71
C ASP A 28 3.97 0.33 -13.96
N TYR A 29 3.27 0.59 -12.86
CA TYR A 29 2.67 -0.44 -12.02
C TYR A 29 1.47 0.09 -11.27
N ALA A 30 0.46 -0.74 -11.09
CA ALA A 30 -0.73 -0.44 -10.32
C ALA A 30 -0.85 -1.39 -9.13
N ILE A 31 -1.26 -0.84 -8.00
CA ILE A 31 -1.64 -1.59 -6.80
C ILE A 31 -3.14 -1.45 -6.55
N GLY A 32 -3.67 -2.13 -5.52
CA GLY A 32 -5.08 -2.15 -5.21
C GLY A 32 -5.68 -0.74 -5.06
N SER A 33 -6.95 -0.58 -5.47
CA SER A 33 -7.65 0.69 -5.26
C SER A 33 -7.90 0.93 -3.77
N HIS A 34 -7.74 2.18 -3.32
CA HIS A 34 -7.97 2.63 -1.94
C HIS A 34 -7.00 2.08 -0.89
N VAL A 35 -5.90 1.42 -1.27
CA VAL A 35 -4.91 0.89 -0.30
C VAL A 35 -4.09 1.97 0.42
N ALA A 36 -4.15 3.22 -0.05
CA ALA A 36 -3.43 4.38 0.51
C ALA A 36 -1.93 4.09 0.75
N PRO A 37 -1.11 3.94 -0.31
CA PRO A 37 0.33 3.68 -0.14
C PRO A 37 1.02 4.93 0.41
N LEU A 38 1.57 4.85 1.62
CA LEU A 38 2.27 5.96 2.29
C LEU A 38 3.77 5.71 2.46
N GLY A 39 4.23 4.46 2.33
CA GLY A 39 5.63 4.08 2.46
C GLY A 39 6.12 3.28 1.26
N LEU A 40 7.35 3.54 0.82
CA LEU A 40 8.03 2.79 -0.24
C LEU A 40 9.50 2.58 0.14
N LEU A 41 9.95 1.34 0.10
CA LEU A 41 11.35 0.96 0.38
C LEU A 41 11.85 -0.04 -0.66
N PHE A 42 12.83 0.36 -1.47
CA PHE A 42 13.61 -0.61 -2.26
C PHE A 42 14.58 -1.35 -1.35
N TYR A 43 14.46 -2.67 -1.28
CA TYR A 43 15.21 -3.47 -0.32
C TYR A 43 16.54 -3.94 -0.90
N THR A 44 17.63 -3.53 -0.24
CA THR A 44 19.01 -3.87 -0.63
C THR A 44 19.71 -4.75 0.38
N GLY A 45 19.07 -5.03 1.53
CA GLY A 45 19.61 -5.84 2.61
C GLY A 45 19.63 -7.33 2.30
N SER A 46 20.26 -8.09 3.21
CA SER A 46 20.37 -9.54 3.13
C SER A 46 19.77 -10.27 4.33
N ASN A 47 19.18 -9.54 5.29
CA ASN A 47 18.60 -10.08 6.51
C ASN A 47 17.33 -10.89 6.20
N LEU A 48 16.48 -10.38 5.32
CA LEU A 48 15.29 -11.10 4.88
C LEU A 48 15.65 -12.21 3.87
N PRO A 49 14.77 -13.23 3.72
CA PRO A 49 14.93 -14.29 2.72
C PRO A 49 15.23 -13.74 1.31
N ALA A 50 16.00 -14.51 0.52
CA ALA A 50 16.52 -14.07 -0.78
C ALA A 50 15.44 -13.58 -1.75
N GLN A 51 14.21 -14.10 -1.66
CA GLN A 51 13.07 -13.68 -2.48
C GLN A 51 12.65 -12.21 -2.33
N TYR A 52 13.11 -11.52 -1.29
CA TYR A 52 12.81 -10.09 -1.06
C TYR A 52 13.91 -9.15 -1.57
N ARG A 53 15.06 -9.70 -1.96
CA ARG A 53 16.23 -8.89 -2.34
C ARG A 53 16.00 -8.24 -3.71
N GLY A 54 16.22 -6.94 -3.79
CA GLY A 54 16.10 -6.16 -5.02
C GLY A 54 14.68 -5.76 -5.41
N GLY A 55 13.65 -6.14 -4.64
CA GLY A 55 12.28 -5.66 -4.83
C GLY A 55 11.94 -4.46 -3.94
N ALA A 56 10.65 -4.11 -3.91
CA ALA A 56 10.13 -2.98 -3.15
C ALA A 56 9.09 -3.42 -2.12
N PHE A 57 9.21 -2.92 -0.89
CA PHE A 57 8.17 -2.96 0.12
C PHE A 57 7.30 -1.70 0.03
N ILE A 58 5.99 -1.86 0.18
CA ILE A 58 5.00 -0.79 0.12
C ILE A 58 4.18 -0.86 1.39
N GLY A 59 4.14 0.24 2.15
CA GLY A 59 3.27 0.41 3.31
C GLY A 59 1.90 0.86 2.83
N GLU A 60 0.93 -0.05 2.83
CA GLU A 60 -0.46 0.22 2.47
C GLU A 60 -1.24 0.59 3.75
N HIS A 61 -1.42 1.89 3.97
CA HIS A 61 -2.03 2.45 5.18
C HIS A 61 -3.49 2.03 5.35
N GLY A 62 -4.18 1.82 4.23
CA GLY A 62 -5.52 1.26 4.19
C GLY A 62 -6.62 2.25 3.82
N SER A 63 -7.75 1.67 3.41
CA SER A 63 -8.93 2.42 2.99
C SER A 63 -9.73 2.88 4.20
N TRP A 64 -10.25 4.10 4.14
CA TRP A 64 -11.28 4.59 5.08
C TRP A 64 -12.68 4.64 4.45
N ASN A 65 -12.78 4.65 3.11
CA ASN A 65 -14.03 4.82 2.35
C ASN A 65 -14.25 3.69 1.34
N ARG A 66 -14.18 2.45 1.82
CA ARG A 66 -14.43 1.25 1.00
C ARG A 66 -14.98 0.13 1.89
N SER A 67 -15.88 -0.68 1.33
CA SER A 67 -16.29 -1.96 1.92
C SER A 67 -16.18 -3.06 0.84
N PRO A 68 -15.49 -4.19 1.11
CA PRO A 68 -14.65 -4.44 2.28
C PRO A 68 -13.44 -3.48 2.38
N LEU A 69 -12.71 -3.48 3.48
CA LEU A 69 -11.47 -2.71 3.61
C LEU A 69 -10.43 -3.16 2.57
N SER A 70 -9.44 -2.31 2.29
CA SER A 70 -8.33 -2.60 1.39
C SER A 70 -7.06 -1.96 1.94
N GLY A 71 -5.91 -2.62 1.79
CA GLY A 71 -4.65 -2.20 2.41
C GLY A 71 -4.50 -2.80 3.81
N TYR A 72 -4.00 -2.01 4.77
CA TYR A 72 -3.64 -2.48 6.13
C TYR A 72 -2.61 -3.61 6.08
N VAL A 73 -1.60 -3.46 5.22
CA VAL A 73 -0.52 -4.44 5.02
C VAL A 73 0.79 -3.74 4.66
N VAL A 74 1.91 -4.42 4.91
CA VAL A 74 3.15 -4.15 4.15
C VAL A 74 3.24 -5.19 3.04
N ALA A 75 3.10 -4.72 1.80
CA ALA A 75 3.19 -5.54 0.60
C ALA A 75 4.61 -5.53 0.03
N TYR A 76 4.95 -6.56 -0.76
CA TYR A 76 6.19 -6.66 -1.51
C TYR A 76 5.91 -6.84 -3.00
N VAL A 77 6.61 -6.09 -3.83
CA VAL A 77 6.61 -6.21 -5.29
C VAL A 77 8.01 -6.63 -5.74
N ALA A 78 8.09 -7.72 -6.50
CA ALA A 78 9.35 -8.18 -7.06
C ALA A 78 9.78 -7.28 -8.22
N PHE A 79 11.09 -7.18 -8.45
CA PHE A 79 11.65 -6.42 -9.56
C PHE A 79 12.61 -7.30 -10.37
N GLU A 80 12.55 -7.16 -11.69
CA GLU A 80 13.46 -7.79 -12.64
C GLU A 80 13.90 -6.73 -13.66
N ASN A 81 15.21 -6.61 -13.88
CA ASN A 81 15.79 -5.65 -14.84
C ASN A 81 15.28 -4.21 -14.64
N GLY A 82 15.13 -3.79 -13.37
CA GLY A 82 14.66 -2.46 -13.00
C GLY A 82 13.16 -2.23 -13.17
N LYS A 83 12.37 -3.26 -13.46
CA LYS A 83 10.92 -3.17 -13.63
C LYS A 83 10.17 -4.03 -12.60
N PRO A 84 9.04 -3.57 -12.05
CA PRO A 84 8.22 -4.38 -11.18
C PRO A 84 7.57 -5.54 -11.95
N VAL A 85 7.51 -6.71 -11.34
CA VAL A 85 6.95 -7.94 -11.92
C VAL A 85 6.04 -8.67 -10.93
N GLY A 86 5.04 -9.38 -11.47
CA GLY A 86 4.07 -10.13 -10.67
C GLY A 86 3.08 -9.24 -9.92
N ALA A 87 2.25 -9.87 -9.08
CA ALA A 87 1.31 -9.16 -8.21
C ALA A 87 1.98 -8.78 -6.87
N PRO A 88 1.50 -7.72 -6.18
CA PRO A 88 1.96 -7.42 -4.83
C PRO A 88 1.64 -8.60 -3.91
N ARG A 89 2.58 -8.97 -3.05
CA ARG A 89 2.43 -10.04 -2.06
C ARG A 89 2.39 -9.45 -0.66
N PRO A 90 1.38 -9.74 0.17
CA PRO A 90 1.39 -9.29 1.56
C PRO A 90 2.54 -9.97 2.32
N VAL A 91 3.24 -9.20 3.17
CA VAL A 91 4.37 -9.68 3.98
C VAL A 91 4.13 -9.47 5.46
N VAL A 92 3.63 -8.28 5.84
CA VAL A 92 3.19 -7.99 7.21
C VAL A 92 1.70 -7.67 7.16
N THR A 93 0.91 -8.44 7.91
CA THR A 93 -0.54 -8.40 7.93
C THR A 93 -1.06 -8.39 9.37
N GLY A 94 -2.38 -8.35 9.55
CA GLY A 94 -2.99 -8.34 10.89
C GLY A 94 -3.11 -6.93 11.48
N PHE A 95 -2.96 -5.89 10.66
CA PHE A 95 -3.20 -4.50 11.04
C PHE A 95 -4.70 -4.17 11.15
N ALA A 96 -5.58 -4.99 10.56
CA ALA A 96 -7.02 -4.97 10.78
C ALA A 96 -7.49 -6.34 11.29
N SER A 97 -8.55 -6.35 12.10
CA SER A 97 -9.20 -7.59 12.56
C SER A 97 -9.80 -8.36 11.38
N ASP A 98 -9.94 -9.68 11.53
CA ASP A 98 -10.52 -10.54 10.49
C ASP A 98 -11.96 -10.12 10.09
N ASP A 99 -12.69 -9.50 11.02
CA ASP A 99 -14.05 -8.98 10.79
C ASP A 99 -14.08 -7.50 10.37
N GLU A 100 -12.91 -6.89 10.16
CA GLU A 100 -12.69 -5.50 9.70
C GLU A 100 -13.28 -4.41 10.62
N LYS A 101 -13.65 -4.74 11.87
CA LYS A 101 -14.25 -3.77 12.80
C LYS A 101 -13.22 -3.02 13.64
N GLU A 102 -12.03 -3.58 13.81
CA GLU A 102 -10.97 -2.99 14.62
C GLU A 102 -9.69 -2.87 13.79
N LEU A 103 -8.98 -1.76 14.01
CA LEU A 103 -7.65 -1.55 13.48
C LEU A 103 -6.64 -1.73 14.60
N HIS A 104 -5.71 -2.65 14.39
CA HIS A 104 -4.56 -2.90 15.26
C HIS A 104 -3.35 -2.06 14.83
N GLY A 105 -3.36 -1.55 13.61
CA GLY A 105 -2.38 -0.59 13.11
C GLY A 105 -2.65 -0.12 11.68
N ALA A 106 -1.79 0.75 11.17
CA ALA A 106 -1.81 1.24 9.80
C ALA A 106 -0.38 1.68 9.39
N PRO A 107 0.28 0.97 8.46
CA PRO A 107 1.67 1.25 8.13
C PRO A 107 1.82 2.56 7.33
N VAL A 108 2.74 3.43 7.77
CA VAL A 108 3.04 4.72 7.14
C VAL A 108 4.43 4.71 6.51
N GLY A 109 5.48 4.83 7.33
CA GLY A 109 6.87 4.94 6.87
C GLY A 109 7.58 3.60 6.86
N LEU A 110 8.39 3.36 5.83
CA LEU A 110 9.27 2.18 5.74
C LEU A 110 10.73 2.61 5.67
N ALA A 111 11.60 1.90 6.38
CA ALA A 111 13.04 2.08 6.31
C ALA A 111 13.78 0.75 6.41
N GLN A 112 15.03 0.72 5.97
CA GLN A 112 15.93 -0.40 6.22
C GLN A 112 16.94 0.02 7.30
N ASP A 113 17.13 -0.81 8.32
CA ASP A 113 18.19 -0.60 9.31
C ASP A 113 19.57 -1.07 8.81
N ARG A 114 20.60 -0.82 9.61
CA ARG A 114 21.99 -1.17 9.27
C ARG A 114 22.23 -2.68 9.10
N ASP A 115 21.44 -3.52 9.77
CA ASP A 115 21.56 -4.98 9.73
C ASP A 115 20.69 -5.59 8.63
N GLY A 116 20.00 -4.74 7.86
CA GLY A 116 19.10 -5.13 6.77
C GLY A 116 17.70 -5.54 7.22
N GLY A 117 17.30 -5.24 8.46
CA GLY A 117 15.91 -5.37 8.90
C GLY A 117 15.03 -4.29 8.26
N VAL A 118 13.75 -4.59 8.06
CA VAL A 118 12.75 -3.60 7.61
C VAL A 118 12.07 -3.00 8.84
N VAL A 119 12.13 -1.68 8.96
CA VAL A 119 11.49 -0.92 10.02
C VAL A 119 10.19 -0.31 9.48
N ILE A 120 9.10 -0.44 10.22
CA ILE A 120 7.76 0.01 9.85
C ILE A 120 7.26 0.95 10.93
N ALA A 121 6.92 2.19 10.57
CA ALA A 121 6.18 3.09 11.43
C ALA A 121 4.68 2.85 11.25
N ASP A 122 3.97 2.69 12.37
CA ASP A 122 2.54 2.42 12.45
C ASP A 122 1.87 3.45 13.35
N ASP A 123 1.02 4.31 12.77
CA ASP A 123 0.44 5.45 13.46
C ASP A 123 -0.82 5.11 14.27
N VAL A 124 -1.66 4.19 13.79
CA VAL A 124 -2.85 3.71 14.52
C VAL A 124 -2.44 2.86 15.72
N GLY A 125 -1.46 1.97 15.55
CA GLY A 125 -0.93 1.14 16.63
C GLY A 125 -0.02 1.91 17.59
N ASN A 126 0.49 3.08 17.16
CA ASN A 126 1.53 3.85 17.87
C ASN A 126 2.76 2.99 18.19
N VAL A 127 3.20 2.18 17.21
CA VAL A 127 4.30 1.22 17.33
C VAL A 127 5.30 1.41 16.18
N VAL A 128 6.56 1.10 16.46
CA VAL A 128 7.58 0.89 15.41
C VAL A 128 7.93 -0.59 15.39
N TRP A 129 7.64 -1.25 14.28
CA TRP A 129 7.92 -2.67 14.08
C TRP A 129 9.28 -2.85 13.41
N ARG A 130 9.96 -3.93 13.75
CA ARG A 130 11.19 -4.36 13.07
C ARG A 130 11.03 -5.79 12.56
N VAL A 131 11.12 -5.97 11.25
CA VAL A 131 10.98 -7.25 10.55
C VAL A 131 12.36 -7.77 10.16
N THR A 132 12.63 -9.01 10.55
CA THR A 132 13.89 -9.71 10.25
C THR A 132 13.61 -11.17 9.91
N LYS A 133 14.61 -11.92 9.45
CA LYS A 133 14.46 -13.39 9.33
C LYS A 133 14.27 -14.01 10.72
N ALA A 134 13.53 -15.12 10.78
CA ALA A 134 13.47 -15.90 12.01
C ALA A 134 14.89 -16.34 12.44
N GLY A 135 15.17 -16.23 13.74
CA GLY A 135 16.46 -16.62 14.32
C GLY A 135 17.61 -15.62 14.11
N SER A 136 17.40 -14.46 13.48
CA SER A 136 18.34 -13.35 13.64
C SER A 136 18.09 -12.65 14.98
N GLN A 137 18.94 -12.89 15.97
CA GLN A 137 19.06 -11.98 17.10
C GLN A 137 19.79 -10.71 16.63
N PRO A 138 19.48 -9.54 17.22
CA PRO A 138 20.27 -8.33 17.02
C PRO A 138 21.73 -8.52 17.47
#